data_AF-A0A1Y5PVH0-F1
#
_entry.id   AF-A0A1Y5PVH0-F1
#
_cell.length_a   1.000
_cell.length_b   1.000
_cell.length_c   1.000
_cell.angle_alpha   90.00
_cell.angle_beta   90.00
_cell.angle_gamma   90.00
#
_symmetry.space_group_name_H-M   'P 1'
#
loop_
_entity.id
_entity.type
_entity.pdbx_description
1 polymer ?
#
loop_
_entity_poly.entity_id
_entity_poly.type
_entity_poly.pdbx_seq_one_letter_code
_entity_poly.pdbx_strand_id
1 'polypeptide(L)'
;MSDQLTLTAETRTRGGKGASRELRREGRVPAVVYGGKEEPLMIHVEEKLLMKQLMTGHFMNSVVMIEVGGKAIRTLPKDVAFHPVKDRPIHADFLRIAKDAKVQVAVPVSFQNEEASPGLKRGGVLNIVRHELELVCDADKIPDEIAIDVTGFDVGDSIHISNVALPKGVESAITDRDFTIATIVAPSALKSSDGDTTKDDGEEAAAEGEEA
;
A
#
# COMPACT_ATOMS: atom_id res chain seq x y z
N MET A 1 -18.77 -4.92 -2.07
CA MET A 1 -19.82 -3.88 -2.13
C MET A 1 -19.15 -2.64 -1.60
N SER A 2 -18.76 -1.69 -2.46
CA SER A 2 -18.06 -0.49 -1.99
C SER A 2 -19.00 0.33 -1.11
N ASP A 3 -18.72 0.35 0.20
CA ASP A 3 -19.35 1.29 1.12
C ASP A 3 -19.01 2.71 0.63
N GLN A 4 -20.04 3.46 0.24
CA GLN A 4 -19.85 4.83 -0.24
C GLN A 4 -19.54 5.73 0.95
N LEU A 5 -18.27 6.08 1.11
CA LEU A 5 -17.79 6.95 2.18
C LEU A 5 -18.07 8.41 1.83
N THR A 6 -18.97 9.06 2.56
CA THR A 6 -19.26 10.48 2.40
C THR A 6 -18.40 11.34 3.31
N LEU A 7 -17.72 12.35 2.76
CA LEU A 7 -16.95 13.35 3.49
C LEU A 7 -17.46 14.75 3.17
N THR A 8 -17.87 15.48 4.21
CA THR A 8 -18.26 16.89 4.08
C THR A 8 -17.01 17.76 3.97
N ALA A 9 -16.98 18.63 2.97
CA ALA A 9 -15.88 19.52 2.68
C ALA A 9 -16.35 20.93 2.35
N GLU A 10 -15.54 21.91 2.72
CA GLU A 10 -15.81 23.32 2.42
C GLU A 10 -14.70 23.86 1.50
N THR A 11 -15.08 24.72 0.56
CA THR A 11 -14.11 25.37 -0.34
C THR A 11 -13.30 26.40 0.40
N ARG A 12 -11.98 26.39 0.20
CA ARG A 12 -11.11 27.49 0.67
C ARG A 12 -10.86 28.49 -0.46
N THR A 13 -11.01 29.77 -0.15
CA THR A 13 -10.66 30.88 -1.07
C THR A 13 -9.20 31.30 -0.93
N ARG A 14 -8.62 31.13 0.26
CA ARG A 14 -7.25 31.57 0.60
C ARG A 14 -6.28 30.39 0.65
N GLY A 15 -5.45 30.27 -0.38
CA GLY A 15 -4.34 29.31 -0.43
C GLY A 15 -3.09 29.79 0.33
N GLY A 16 -2.13 28.88 0.52
CA GLY A 16 -0.78 29.21 1.03
C GLY A 16 -0.44 28.66 2.42
N LYS A 17 0.81 28.89 2.82
CA LYS A 17 1.43 28.31 4.03
C LYS A 17 0.77 28.80 5.33
N GLY A 18 0.36 30.08 5.39
CA GLY A 18 -0.27 30.69 6.56
C GLY A 18 -1.68 30.14 6.80
N ALA A 19 -2.56 30.26 5.82
CA ALA A 19 -3.94 29.77 5.91
C ALA A 19 -4.00 28.24 6.19
N SER A 20 -3.12 27.46 5.56
CA SER A 20 -3.05 26.02 5.82
C SER A 20 -2.55 25.67 7.23
N ARG A 21 -1.78 26.55 7.89
CA ARG A 21 -1.35 26.35 9.28
C ARG A 21 -2.47 26.68 10.25
N GLU A 22 -3.24 27.73 9.96
CA GLU A 22 -4.40 28.15 10.74
C GLU A 22 -5.48 27.06 10.74
N LEU A 23 -5.87 26.56 9.56
CA LEU A 23 -6.84 25.46 9.43
C LEU A 23 -6.45 24.20 10.23
N ARG A 24 -5.16 23.83 10.22
CA ARG A 24 -4.67 22.69 11.01
C ARG A 24 -4.72 22.93 12.51
N ARG A 25 -4.60 24.19 12.97
CA ARG A 25 -4.80 24.53 14.39
C ARG A 25 -6.26 24.42 14.79
N GLU A 26 -7.17 24.71 13.87
CA GLU A 26 -8.62 24.58 14.04
C GLU A 26 -9.12 23.13 13.89
N GLY A 27 -8.24 22.15 13.64
CA GLY A 27 -8.63 20.74 13.46
C GLY A 27 -9.26 20.44 12.10
N ARG A 28 -8.95 21.27 11.08
CA ARG A 28 -9.30 21.03 9.68
C ARG A 28 -8.06 20.65 8.87
N VAL A 29 -8.23 19.70 7.97
CA VAL A 29 -7.15 19.24 7.08
C VAL A 29 -7.36 19.85 5.70
N PRO A 30 -6.37 20.60 5.17
CA PRO A 30 -6.44 21.07 3.79
C PRO A 30 -6.35 19.90 2.83
N ALA A 31 -7.18 19.93 1.79
CA ALA A 31 -7.18 18.91 0.76
C ALA A 31 -7.39 19.50 -0.64
N VAL A 32 -7.04 18.74 -1.67
CA VAL A 32 -7.18 19.15 -3.07
C VAL A 32 -7.93 18.08 -3.84
N VAL A 33 -8.95 18.50 -4.57
CA VAL A 33 -9.66 17.65 -5.52
C VAL A 33 -9.24 18.03 -6.93
N TYR A 34 -8.60 17.12 -7.66
CA TYR A 34 -8.11 17.38 -9.01
C TYR A 34 -8.48 16.25 -9.97
N GLY A 35 -8.23 16.46 -11.27
CA GLY A 35 -8.56 15.48 -12.31
C GLY A 35 -9.91 15.73 -12.96
N GLY A 36 -10.30 14.84 -13.87
CA GLY A 36 -11.56 14.94 -14.61
C GLY A 36 -11.62 16.04 -15.68
N LYS A 37 -10.46 16.53 -16.17
CA LYS A 37 -10.34 17.69 -17.09
C LYS A 37 -10.90 19.02 -16.54
N GLU A 38 -11.19 19.08 -15.24
CA GLU A 38 -11.66 20.27 -14.54
C GLU A 38 -10.55 20.90 -13.71
N GLU A 39 -10.69 22.17 -13.36
CA GLU A 39 -9.73 22.87 -12.51
C GLU A 39 -9.65 22.26 -11.10
N PRO A 40 -8.45 22.24 -10.48
CA PRO A 40 -8.29 21.77 -9.12
C PRO A 40 -9.12 22.59 -8.13
N LEU A 41 -9.94 21.90 -7.34
CA LEU A 41 -10.75 22.51 -6.29
C LEU A 41 -10.02 22.38 -4.96
N MET A 42 -9.75 23.53 -4.37
CA MET A 42 -9.15 23.64 -3.06
C MET A 42 -10.21 23.53 -1.96
N ILE A 43 -10.09 22.51 -1.12
CA ILE A 43 -11.05 22.23 -0.05
C ILE A 43 -10.37 22.07 1.30
N HIS A 44 -11.17 22.03 2.36
CA HIS A 44 -10.75 21.50 3.65
C HIS A 44 -11.81 20.55 4.20
N VAL A 45 -11.34 19.52 4.92
CA VAL A 45 -12.15 18.49 5.55
C VAL A 45 -11.94 18.49 7.05
N GLU A 46 -12.90 17.94 7.80
CA GLU A 46 -12.71 17.73 9.24
C GLU A 46 -11.67 16.66 9.51
N GLU A 47 -10.72 16.95 10.38
CA GLU A 47 -9.67 15.99 10.72
C GLU A 47 -10.20 14.74 11.40
N LYS A 48 -11.16 14.88 12.33
CA LYS A 48 -11.73 13.74 13.05
C LYS A 48 -12.47 12.78 12.12
N LEU A 49 -13.22 13.31 11.17
CA LEU A 49 -13.94 12.50 10.17
C LEU A 49 -12.93 11.82 9.24
N LEU A 50 -11.94 12.56 8.74
CA LEU A 50 -10.90 11.99 7.89
C LEU A 50 -10.13 10.88 8.60
N MET A 51 -9.72 11.09 9.86
CA MET A 51 -9.04 10.08 10.68
C MET A 51 -9.89 8.85 10.90
N LYS A 52 -11.18 9.01 11.20
CA LYS A 52 -12.09 7.87 11.36
C LYS A 52 -12.16 7.03 10.08
N GLN A 53 -12.19 7.68 8.92
CA GLN A 53 -12.19 6.97 7.64
C GLN A 53 -10.85 6.28 7.37
N LEU A 54 -9.73 6.96 7.62
CA LEU A 54 -8.39 6.39 7.45
C LEU A 54 -8.17 5.15 8.33
N MET A 55 -8.68 5.17 9.57
CA MET A 55 -8.57 4.05 10.51
C MET A 55 -9.38 2.82 10.10
N THR A 56 -10.24 2.91 9.08
CA THR A 56 -10.94 1.73 8.54
C THR A 56 -10.02 0.84 7.71
N GLY A 57 -8.82 1.28 7.32
CA GLY A 57 -7.86 0.52 6.51
C GLY A 57 -8.15 0.50 5.01
N HIS A 58 -9.41 0.70 4.61
CA HIS A 58 -9.85 0.59 3.21
C HIS A 58 -9.98 1.94 2.49
N PHE A 59 -9.65 3.04 3.19
CA PHE A 59 -9.91 4.40 2.70
C PHE A 59 -9.25 4.71 1.36
N MET A 60 -8.00 4.29 1.16
CA MET A 60 -7.25 4.58 -0.07
C MET A 60 -7.80 3.87 -1.31
N ASN A 61 -8.55 2.78 -1.11
CA ASN A 61 -9.10 1.95 -2.19
C ASN A 61 -10.61 2.16 -2.36
N SER A 62 -11.21 2.92 -1.46
CA SER A 62 -12.64 3.18 -1.46
C SER A 62 -12.95 4.46 -2.22
N VAL A 63 -14.05 4.41 -2.97
CA VAL A 63 -14.61 5.61 -3.61
C VAL A 63 -15.23 6.50 -2.53
N VAL A 64 -14.76 7.75 -2.47
CA VAL A 64 -15.20 8.76 -1.53
C VAL A 64 -16.06 9.81 -2.23
N MET A 65 -17.23 10.06 -1.69
CA MET A 65 -18.12 11.14 -2.11
C MET A 65 -17.79 12.40 -1.29
N ILE A 66 -17.24 13.42 -1.92
CA ILE A 66 -16.94 14.69 -1.28
C ILE A 66 -18.10 15.65 -1.54
N GLU A 67 -18.77 16.06 -0.47
CA GLU A 67 -19.83 17.07 -0.54
C GLU A 67 -19.23 18.46 -0.39
N VAL A 68 -19.33 19.27 -1.44
CA VAL A 68 -18.88 20.66 -1.45
C VAL A 68 -20.04 21.57 -1.83
N GLY A 69 -20.50 22.42 -0.91
CA GLY A 69 -21.53 23.42 -1.19
C GLY A 69 -22.83 22.84 -1.75
N GLY A 70 -23.22 21.64 -1.30
CA GLY A 70 -24.42 20.93 -1.76
C GLY A 70 -24.24 20.09 -3.04
N LYS A 71 -23.03 20.00 -3.60
CA LYS A 71 -22.71 19.09 -4.71
C LYS A 71 -21.85 17.93 -4.23
N ALA A 72 -22.27 16.71 -4.52
CA ALA A 72 -21.49 15.51 -4.23
C ALA A 72 -20.58 15.18 -5.42
N ILE A 73 -19.27 15.16 -5.19
CA ILE A 73 -18.24 14.85 -6.18
C ILE A 73 -17.70 13.46 -5.88
N ARG A 74 -17.69 12.58 -6.88
CA ARG A 74 -17.12 11.25 -6.77
C ARG A 74 -15.59 11.30 -6.93
N THR A 75 -14.88 10.84 -5.93
CA THR A 75 -13.41 10.93 -5.88
C THR A 75 -12.75 9.67 -5.32
N LEU A 76 -11.45 9.53 -5.56
CA LEU A 76 -10.59 8.52 -4.95
C LEU A 76 -9.49 9.22 -4.15
N PRO A 77 -9.26 8.84 -2.88
CA PRO A 77 -8.08 9.28 -2.16
C PRO A 77 -6.82 8.76 -2.87
N LYS A 78 -5.93 9.65 -3.27
CA LYS A 78 -4.68 9.26 -3.95
C LYS A 78 -3.50 9.23 -2.99
N ASP A 79 -3.43 10.20 -2.09
CA ASP A 79 -2.37 10.31 -1.10
C ASP A 79 -2.87 11.06 0.14
N VAL A 80 -2.31 10.72 1.30
CA VAL A 80 -2.53 11.41 2.56
C VAL A 80 -1.19 11.57 3.25
N ALA A 81 -0.77 12.82 3.40
CA ALA A 81 0.45 13.16 4.12
C ALA A 81 0.18 13.17 5.63
N PHE A 82 0.96 12.43 6.40
CA PHE A 82 0.86 12.39 7.85
C PHE A 82 1.96 13.23 8.52
N HIS A 83 1.67 13.69 9.74
CA HIS A 83 2.66 14.35 10.58
C HIS A 83 3.61 13.32 11.18
N PRO A 84 4.94 13.40 10.95
CA PRO A 84 5.89 12.32 11.25
C PRO A 84 6.03 11.98 12.74
N VAL A 85 5.55 12.84 13.63
CA VAL A 85 5.62 12.67 15.10
C VAL A 85 4.24 12.48 15.74
N LYS A 86 3.17 12.96 15.10
CA LYS A 86 1.83 13.03 15.73
C LYS A 86 0.82 12.14 15.02
N ASP A 87 1.19 11.56 13.89
CA ASP A 87 0.35 10.76 12.99
C ASP A 87 -0.98 11.43 12.63
N ARG A 88 -1.00 12.76 12.66
CA ARG A 88 -2.15 13.57 12.26
C ARG A 88 -2.08 13.84 10.75
N PRO A 89 -3.18 13.67 9.99
CA PRO A 89 -3.18 13.98 8.57
C PRO A 89 -2.99 15.49 8.35
N ILE A 90 -1.97 15.83 7.56
CA ILE A 90 -1.54 17.21 7.24
C ILE A 90 -2.16 17.68 5.92
N HIS A 91 -2.31 16.76 4.97
CA HIS A 91 -2.84 17.01 3.64
C HIS A 91 -3.48 15.75 3.09
N ALA A 92 -4.52 15.90 2.28
CA ALA A 92 -5.13 14.80 1.54
C ALA A 92 -5.37 15.19 0.08
N ASP A 93 -5.11 14.26 -0.81
CA ASP A 93 -5.28 14.41 -2.24
C ASP A 93 -6.40 13.50 -2.74
N PHE A 94 -7.31 14.09 -3.50
CA PHE A 94 -8.47 13.40 -4.05
C PHE A 94 -8.49 13.53 -5.58
N LEU A 95 -8.55 12.40 -6.26
CA LEU A 95 -8.67 12.32 -7.71
C LEU A 95 -10.16 12.20 -8.09
N ARG A 96 -10.66 13.10 -8.93
CA ARG A 96 -12.01 12.98 -9.52
C ARG A 96 -12.04 11.80 -10.49
N ILE A 97 -13.03 10.95 -10.33
CA ILE A 97 -13.24 9.80 -11.21
C ILE A 97 -14.56 9.92 -11.97
N ALA A 98 -14.51 9.70 -13.28
CA ALA A 98 -15.69 9.41 -14.08
C ALA A 98 -16.11 7.95 -13.91
N LYS A 99 -17.40 7.63 -14.07
CA LYS A 99 -17.96 6.29 -13.81
C LYS A 99 -17.23 5.15 -14.54
N ASP A 100 -16.69 5.41 -15.73
CA ASP A 100 -16.05 4.39 -16.57
C ASP A 100 -14.52 4.53 -16.67
N ALA A 101 -13.87 5.26 -15.75
CA ALA A 101 -12.43 5.44 -15.80
C ALA A 101 -11.69 4.24 -15.19
N LYS A 102 -10.64 3.78 -15.88
CA LYS A 102 -9.62 2.89 -15.30
C LYS A 102 -8.73 3.69 -14.35
N VAL A 103 -8.53 3.19 -13.15
CA VAL A 103 -7.71 3.82 -12.11
C VAL A 103 -6.60 2.88 -11.65
N GLN A 104 -5.44 3.46 -11.31
CA GLN A 104 -4.32 2.77 -10.69
C GLN A 104 -4.37 2.97 -9.17
N VAL A 105 -4.52 1.86 -8.45
CA VAL A 105 -4.75 1.83 -7.00
C VAL A 105 -3.79 0.83 -6.35
N ALA A 106 -3.26 1.19 -5.18
CA ALA A 106 -2.41 0.32 -4.38
C ALA A 106 -3.28 -0.41 -3.34
N VAL A 107 -3.55 -1.70 -3.57
CA VAL A 107 -4.45 -2.49 -2.72
C VAL A 107 -3.62 -3.34 -1.75
N PRO A 108 -3.93 -3.34 -0.44
CA PRO A 108 -3.20 -4.12 0.54
C PRO A 108 -3.43 -5.61 0.32
N VAL A 109 -2.40 -6.39 0.64
CA VAL A 109 -2.46 -7.85 0.62
C VAL A 109 -2.74 -8.40 2.01
N SER A 110 -3.67 -9.35 2.11
CA SER A 110 -3.92 -10.13 3.32
C SER A 110 -3.61 -11.59 3.06
N PHE A 111 -2.81 -12.19 3.94
CA PHE A 111 -2.44 -13.61 3.84
C PHE A 111 -3.46 -14.44 4.62
N GLN A 112 -4.08 -15.40 3.95
CA GLN A 112 -5.05 -16.30 4.56
C GLN A 112 -4.47 -17.71 4.69
N ASN A 113 -4.99 -18.47 5.64
CA ASN A 113 -4.59 -19.85 5.92
C ASN A 113 -3.11 -20.02 6.30
N GLU A 114 -2.54 -19.06 7.04
CA GLU A 114 -1.17 -19.17 7.59
C GLU A 114 -0.96 -20.47 8.37
N GLU A 115 -1.97 -20.90 9.13
CA GLU A 115 -1.95 -22.15 9.88
C GLU A 115 -1.97 -23.40 9.02
N ALA A 116 -2.32 -23.34 7.74
CA ALA A 116 -2.36 -24.50 6.84
C ALA A 116 -1.05 -24.66 6.05
N SER A 117 -0.14 -23.66 6.10
CA SER A 117 1.16 -23.76 5.46
C SER A 117 2.09 -24.70 6.24
N PRO A 118 2.63 -25.76 5.60
CA PRO A 118 3.63 -26.62 6.23
C PRO A 118 4.91 -25.86 6.62
N GLY A 119 5.26 -24.81 5.86
CA GLY A 119 6.39 -23.93 6.16
C GLY A 119 6.23 -23.14 7.46
N LEU A 120 5.07 -22.52 7.68
CA LEU A 120 4.77 -21.80 8.92
C LEU A 120 4.61 -22.74 10.13
N LYS A 121 4.00 -23.92 9.95
CA LYS A 121 3.93 -24.95 11.01
C LYS A 121 5.30 -25.45 11.47
N ARG A 122 6.28 -25.49 10.57
CA ARG A 122 7.68 -25.87 10.86
C ARG A 122 8.50 -24.75 11.49
N GLY A 123 7.88 -23.62 11.83
CA GLY A 123 8.52 -22.45 12.43
C GLY A 123 9.10 -21.47 11.42
N GLY A 124 8.74 -21.59 10.13
CA GLY A 124 9.06 -20.60 9.10
C GLY A 124 8.46 -19.23 9.42
N VAL A 125 9.19 -18.18 9.06
CA VAL A 125 8.73 -16.78 9.22
C VAL A 125 8.27 -16.27 7.86
N LEU A 126 7.04 -15.77 7.80
CA LEU A 126 6.53 -15.09 6.61
C LEU A 126 7.19 -13.70 6.50
N ASN A 127 7.99 -13.52 5.46
CA ASN A 127 8.58 -12.24 5.13
C ASN A 127 7.81 -11.61 3.95
N ILE A 128 7.04 -10.57 4.25
CA ILE A 128 6.23 -9.84 3.27
C ILE A 128 7.14 -8.79 2.62
N VAL A 129 7.43 -8.95 1.33
CA VAL A 129 8.27 -8.02 0.57
C VAL A 129 7.47 -6.79 0.15
N ARG A 130 6.18 -6.98 -0.16
CA ARG A 130 5.25 -5.92 -0.56
C ARG A 130 3.94 -6.06 0.21
N HIS A 131 3.61 -5.02 0.98
CA HIS A 131 2.35 -4.93 1.70
C HIS A 131 1.17 -4.49 0.81
N GLU A 132 1.47 -3.88 -0.34
CA GLU A 132 0.49 -3.36 -1.29
C GLU A 132 0.85 -3.78 -2.71
N LEU A 133 -0.19 -4.01 -3.53
CA LEU A 133 -0.09 -4.32 -4.94
C LEU A 133 -0.73 -3.22 -5.76
N GLU A 134 0.04 -2.70 -6.72
CA GLU A 134 -0.47 -1.75 -7.70
C GLU A 134 -1.32 -2.49 -8.74
N LEU A 135 -2.60 -2.15 -8.78
CA LEU A 135 -3.59 -2.74 -9.66
C LEU A 135 -4.24 -1.67 -10.54
N VAL A 136 -4.57 -2.05 -11.76
CA VAL A 136 -5.42 -1.31 -12.69
C VAL A 136 -6.81 -1.95 -12.67
N CYS A 137 -7.81 -1.21 -12.22
CA CYS A 137 -9.18 -1.68 -12.20
C CYS A 137 -10.17 -0.56 -12.54
N ASP A 138 -11.40 -0.95 -12.87
CA ASP A 138 -12.50 -0.01 -13.03
C ASP A 138 -12.84 0.60 -11.67
N ALA A 139 -13.16 1.90 -11.64
CA ALA A 139 -13.49 2.63 -10.43
C ALA A 139 -14.70 2.07 -9.63
N ASP A 140 -15.53 1.24 -10.26
CA ASP A 140 -16.68 0.56 -9.63
C ASP A 140 -16.33 -0.83 -9.07
N LYS A 141 -15.15 -1.38 -9.38
CA LYS A 141 -14.75 -2.75 -9.03
C LYS A 141 -13.44 -2.81 -8.25
N ILE A 142 -13.10 -1.74 -7.53
CA ILE A 142 -11.88 -1.71 -6.71
C ILE A 142 -12.06 -2.72 -5.56
N PRO A 143 -11.18 -3.73 -5.43
CA PRO A 143 -11.20 -4.63 -4.30
C PRO A 143 -10.64 -3.94 -3.05
N ASP A 144 -11.23 -4.25 -1.89
CA ASP A 144 -10.82 -3.70 -0.60
C ASP A 144 -9.47 -4.27 -0.14
N GLU A 145 -9.31 -5.60 -0.28
CA GLU A 145 -8.09 -6.36 0.01
C GLU A 145 -7.90 -7.48 -1.01
N ILE A 146 -6.65 -7.93 -1.18
CA ILE A 146 -6.31 -9.12 -1.97
C ILE A 146 -5.93 -10.24 -1.01
N ALA A 147 -6.79 -11.25 -0.92
CA ALA A 147 -6.51 -12.46 -0.16
C ALA A 147 -5.53 -13.36 -0.92
N ILE A 148 -4.36 -13.61 -0.33
CA ILE A 148 -3.36 -14.56 -0.85
C ILE A 148 -3.40 -15.80 0.04
N ASP A 149 -3.76 -16.94 -0.56
CA ASP A 149 -3.74 -18.22 0.12
C ASP A 149 -2.29 -18.74 0.20
N VAL A 150 -1.82 -19.04 1.42
CA VAL A 150 -0.49 -19.61 1.65
C VAL A 150 -0.51 -21.13 1.86
N THR A 151 -1.62 -21.80 1.56
CA THR A 151 -1.70 -23.26 1.63
C THR A 151 -0.65 -23.95 0.77
N GLY A 152 0.03 -24.94 1.33
CA GLY A 152 0.97 -25.80 0.59
C GLY A 152 2.36 -25.23 0.31
N PHE A 153 2.65 -23.98 0.68
CA PHE A 153 4.02 -23.43 0.56
C PHE A 153 4.92 -23.92 1.69
N ASP A 154 6.14 -24.33 1.32
CA ASP A 154 7.17 -24.82 2.23
C ASP A 154 8.19 -23.74 2.60
N VAL A 155 9.07 -24.07 3.55
CA VAL A 155 10.16 -23.17 3.95
C VAL A 155 11.14 -23.00 2.79
N GLY A 156 11.38 -21.75 2.39
CA GLY A 156 12.23 -21.38 1.25
C GLY A 156 11.45 -20.96 0.01
N ASP A 157 10.13 -21.18 -0.02
CA ASP A 157 9.31 -20.82 -1.18
C ASP A 157 9.02 -19.32 -1.26
N SER A 158 8.87 -18.86 -2.50
CA SER A 158 8.55 -17.48 -2.86
C SER A 158 7.17 -17.43 -3.55
N ILE A 159 6.30 -16.57 -3.03
CA ILE A 159 4.97 -16.31 -3.61
C ILE A 159 5.09 -15.18 -4.61
N HIS A 160 4.83 -15.48 -5.88
CA HIS A 160 4.89 -14.52 -6.98
C HIS A 160 3.49 -14.02 -7.36
N ILE A 161 3.42 -12.89 -8.09
CA ILE A 161 2.15 -12.32 -8.57
C ILE A 161 1.39 -13.28 -9.49
N SER A 162 2.10 -14.12 -10.27
CA SER A 162 1.50 -15.18 -11.09
C SER A 162 0.64 -16.17 -10.31
N ASN A 163 0.93 -16.37 -9.01
CA ASN A 163 0.26 -17.35 -8.17
C ASN A 163 -0.94 -16.76 -7.43
N VAL A 164 -1.20 -15.46 -7.58
CA VAL A 164 -2.30 -14.76 -6.90
C VAL A 164 -3.54 -14.79 -7.78
N ALA A 165 -4.66 -15.22 -7.20
CA ALA A 165 -5.96 -15.17 -7.85
C ALA A 165 -6.49 -13.73 -7.85
N LEU A 166 -6.29 -13.00 -8.96
CA LEU A 166 -6.84 -11.66 -9.12
C LEU A 166 -8.37 -11.72 -9.40
N PRO A 167 -9.18 -10.86 -8.76
CA PRO A 167 -10.62 -10.80 -9.02
C PRO A 167 -10.94 -10.27 -10.43
N LYS A 168 -12.14 -10.61 -10.93
CA LYS A 168 -12.56 -10.34 -12.32
C LYS A 168 -12.49 -8.84 -12.67
N GLY A 169 -11.68 -8.50 -13.68
CA GLY A 169 -11.56 -7.13 -14.21
C GLY A 169 -10.45 -6.31 -13.55
N VAL A 170 -9.58 -6.96 -12.77
CA VAL A 170 -8.40 -6.34 -12.16
C VAL A 170 -7.15 -6.86 -12.86
N GLU A 171 -6.36 -5.94 -13.41
CA GLU A 171 -5.07 -6.23 -14.04
C GLU A 171 -3.95 -5.72 -13.11
N SER A 172 -2.81 -6.40 -13.06
CA SER A 172 -1.64 -5.85 -12.37
C SER A 172 -1.15 -4.61 -13.13
N ALA A 173 -0.81 -3.53 -12.42
CA ALA A 173 -0.24 -2.34 -13.06
C ALA A 173 1.16 -2.63 -13.65
N ILE A 174 1.87 -3.57 -13.04
CA ILE A 174 3.17 -4.06 -13.48
C ILE A 174 2.94 -5.40 -14.18
N THR A 175 3.02 -5.40 -15.51
CA THR A 175 2.91 -6.60 -16.37
C THR A 175 4.25 -7.05 -16.92
N ASP A 176 5.31 -6.26 -16.73
CA ASP A 176 6.62 -6.50 -17.35
C ASP A 176 7.44 -7.60 -16.64
N ARG A 177 7.17 -7.88 -15.35
CA ARG A 177 7.95 -8.83 -14.56
C ARG A 177 7.11 -9.56 -13.52
N ASP A 178 7.46 -10.81 -13.29
CA ASP A 178 6.94 -11.61 -12.17
C ASP A 178 7.73 -11.26 -10.91
N PHE A 179 7.10 -10.56 -9.97
CA PHE A 179 7.75 -10.10 -8.74
C PHE A 179 7.25 -10.88 -7.53
N THR A 180 8.13 -11.05 -6.56
CA THR A 180 7.84 -11.74 -5.30
C THR A 180 7.05 -10.83 -4.36
N ILE A 181 5.96 -11.34 -3.81
CA ILE A 181 5.07 -10.65 -2.88
C ILE A 181 5.46 -11.01 -1.44
N ALA A 182 5.67 -12.30 -1.18
CA ALA A 182 6.10 -12.80 0.11
C ALA A 182 7.02 -14.02 -0.06
N THR A 183 7.86 -14.25 0.94
CA THR A 183 8.77 -15.40 1.02
C THR A 183 8.65 -16.05 2.38
N ILE A 184 8.65 -17.37 2.45
CA ILE A 184 8.70 -18.10 3.72
C ILE A 184 10.15 -18.42 4.02
N VAL A 185 10.71 -17.83 5.07
CA VAL A 185 12.13 -17.99 5.43
C VAL A 185 12.28 -18.94 6.62
N ALA A 186 13.31 -19.79 6.59
CA ALA A 186 13.66 -20.62 7.74
C ALA A 186 14.02 -19.75 8.95
N PRO A 187 13.56 -20.10 10.17
CA PRO A 187 13.93 -19.34 11.36
C PRO A 187 15.45 -19.45 11.57
N SER A 188 16.06 -18.37 12.03
CA SER A 188 17.51 -18.27 12.25
C SER A 188 18.05 -19.35 13.19
N ALA A 189 17.21 -19.91 14.08
CA ALA A 189 17.57 -21.04 14.96
C ALA A 189 17.85 -22.36 14.22
N LEU A 190 17.29 -22.57 13.02
CA LEU A 190 17.55 -23.74 12.17
C LEU A 190 18.73 -23.51 11.22
N LYS A 191 19.05 -22.26 10.86
CA LYS A 191 20.24 -21.93 10.06
C LYS A 191 21.56 -22.13 10.81
N SER A 192 21.52 -22.21 12.13
CA SER A 192 22.69 -22.53 12.96
C SER A 192 22.99 -24.03 13.08
N SER A 193 22.12 -24.92 12.59
CA SER A 193 22.33 -26.38 12.68
C SER A 193 22.76 -27.06 11.38
N ASP A 194 22.65 -26.40 10.22
CA ASP A 194 23.06 -26.95 8.93
C ASP A 194 23.95 -25.95 8.16
N GLY A 195 25.28 -26.14 8.24
CA GLY A 195 26.21 -25.60 7.24
C GLY A 195 27.43 -24.82 7.73
N ASP A 196 28.31 -25.44 8.53
CA ASP A 196 29.76 -25.13 8.51
C ASP A 196 30.53 -26.33 7.94
N THR A 197 30.19 -26.69 6.69
CA THR A 197 30.91 -27.73 5.93
C THR A 197 31.03 -27.31 4.47
N THR A 198 31.77 -26.23 4.23
CA THR A 198 32.56 -26.13 2.98
C THR A 198 33.97 -25.74 3.34
N LYS A 199 34.81 -26.78 3.48
CA LYS A 199 36.24 -26.70 3.19
C LYS A 199 36.39 -26.15 1.77
N ASP A 200 37.12 -25.05 1.64
CA ASP A 200 37.90 -24.77 0.44
C ASP A 200 39.36 -24.71 0.89
N ASP A 201 40.06 -25.82 0.67
CA ASP A 201 41.51 -25.94 0.78
C ASP A 201 42.09 -25.86 -0.64
N GLY A 202 43.00 -24.92 -0.84
CA GLY A 202 44.06 -24.94 -1.86
C GLY A 202 43.85 -24.05 -3.07
N GLU A 203 44.81 -23.28 -3.58
CA GLU A 203 46.23 -23.13 -3.28
C GLU A 203 46.76 -22.04 -4.23
N GLU A 204 47.53 -21.06 -3.75
CA GLU A 204 48.67 -20.54 -4.52
C GLU A 204 49.69 -19.91 -3.56
N ALA A 205 50.71 -20.70 -3.26
CA ALA A 205 51.97 -20.23 -2.71
C ALA A 205 52.82 -19.66 -3.85
N ALA A 206 53.31 -18.43 -3.68
CA ALA A 206 54.59 -18.01 -4.25
C ALA A 206 55.32 -17.19 -3.18
N ALA A 207 56.45 -17.73 -2.76
CA ALA A 207 57.30 -17.27 -1.70
C ALA A 207 58.27 -16.15 -2.14
N GLU A 208 58.69 -15.40 -1.13
CA GLU A 208 60.01 -14.75 -0.94
C GLU A 208 60.44 -13.56 -1.80
N GLY A 209 60.85 -12.52 -1.09
CA GLY A 209 61.48 -11.30 -1.60
C GLY A 209 61.72 -10.28 -0.47
N GLU A 210 62.76 -10.55 0.31
CA GLU A 210 63.35 -9.85 1.46
C GLU A 210 63.70 -8.35 1.27
N GLU A 211 63.89 -7.67 2.39
CA GLU A 211 64.28 -6.26 2.59
C GLU A 211 65.51 -5.78 1.78
N ALA A 212 65.46 -4.53 1.27
CA ALA A 212 66.51 -3.48 1.35
C ALA A 212 66.16 -2.26 0.48
#